data_AF-A0A350AMB4-F1
#
_entry.id   AF-A0A350AMB4-F1
#
_cell.length_a   1.000
_cell.length_b   1.000
_cell.length_c   1.000
_cell.angle_alpha   90.00
_cell.angle_beta   90.00
_cell.angle_gamma   90.00
#
_symmetry.space_group_name_H-M   'P 1'
#
loop_
_entity.id
_entity.type
_entity.pdbx_description
1 polymer ?
#
loop_
_entity_poly.entity_id
_entity_poly.type
_entity_poly.pdbx_seq_one_letter_code
_entity_poly.pdbx_strand_id
1 'polypeptide(L)'
;MQGFSNELNSVAKCPVCEKKYKKENAIVLEAGQKRNTVHFTCEVCQMASLVFVSQSQAGTVGVGILTDLAKSEVKNVFQKEAISADQVLNVHNFFRNYKFIA
;
A
#
# COMPACT_ATOMS: atom_id res chain seq x y z
N MET A 1 12.95 -15.48 3.21
CA MET A 1 12.56 -15.16 1.82
C MET A 1 11.59 -16.17 1.20
N GLN A 2 11.73 -17.49 1.40
CA GLN A 2 10.87 -18.49 0.72
C GLN A 2 9.40 -18.55 1.23
N GLY A 3 9.12 -18.26 2.51
CA GLY A 3 7.77 -18.40 3.11
C GLY A 3 6.70 -17.49 2.47
N PHE A 4 6.96 -16.18 2.44
CA PHE A 4 5.97 -15.21 1.97
C PHE A 4 5.56 -15.37 0.49
N SER A 5 6.48 -15.81 -0.36
CA SER A 5 6.21 -16.02 -1.79
C SER A 5 5.17 -17.12 -2.06
N ASN A 6 5.08 -18.13 -1.18
CA ASN A 6 4.09 -19.20 -1.31
C ASN A 6 2.73 -18.79 -0.72
N GLU A 7 2.72 -17.91 0.29
CA GLU A 7 1.51 -17.41 0.96
C GLU A 7 0.66 -16.48 0.07
N LEU A 8 1.31 -15.74 -0.84
CA LEU A 8 0.62 -14.85 -1.78
C LEU A 8 -0.24 -15.59 -2.83
N ASN A 9 0.12 -16.83 -3.17
CA ASN A 9 -0.48 -17.57 -4.29
C ASN A 9 -1.95 -17.97 -4.06
N SER A 10 -2.39 -18.08 -2.81
CA SER A 10 -3.73 -18.59 -2.46
C SER A 10 -4.69 -17.51 -1.93
N VAL A 11 -4.19 -16.37 -1.43
CA VAL A 11 -5.01 -15.46 -0.61
C VAL A 11 -5.26 -14.09 -1.24
N ALA A 12 -4.37 -13.59 -2.11
CA ALA A 12 -4.41 -12.19 -2.52
C ALA A 12 -5.25 -11.97 -3.80
N LYS A 13 -6.50 -11.53 -3.62
CA LYS A 13 -7.40 -11.06 -4.69
C LYS A 13 -7.60 -9.55 -4.60
N CYS A 14 -7.88 -8.92 -5.73
CA CYS A 14 -8.31 -7.53 -5.76
C CYS A 14 -9.66 -7.37 -5.04
N PRO A 15 -9.78 -6.48 -4.05
CA PRO A 15 -11.05 -6.28 -3.33
C PRO A 15 -12.11 -5.57 -4.16
N VAL A 16 -11.77 -5.09 -5.37
CA VAL A 16 -12.68 -4.35 -6.26
C VAL A 16 -13.26 -5.27 -7.34
N CYS A 17 -12.43 -6.06 -8.01
CA CYS A 17 -12.85 -6.88 -9.15
C CYS A 17 -12.60 -8.39 -8.97
N GLU A 18 -12.14 -8.79 -7.78
CA GLU A 18 -11.86 -10.18 -7.37
C GLU A 18 -10.82 -10.94 -8.20
N LYS A 19 -10.20 -10.29 -9.20
CA LYS A 19 -9.11 -10.88 -9.96
C LYS A 19 -7.94 -11.16 -9.03
N LYS A 20 -7.31 -12.32 -9.18
CA LYS A 20 -6.10 -12.66 -8.43
C LYS A 20 -4.99 -11.67 -8.76
N TYR A 21 -4.22 -11.28 -7.75
CA TYR A 21 -3.03 -10.49 -7.98
C TYR A 21 -1.92 -11.32 -8.62
N LYS A 22 -1.16 -10.69 -9.50
CA LYS A 22 0.07 -11.24 -10.08
C LYS A 22 1.26 -10.91 -9.20
N LYS A 23 2.14 -11.88 -8.97
CA LYS A 23 3.35 -11.71 -8.16
C LYS A 23 4.29 -10.67 -8.74
N GLU A 24 4.36 -10.58 -10.06
CA GLU A 24 5.19 -9.64 -10.80
C GLU A 24 4.82 -8.16 -10.49
N ASN A 25 3.58 -7.92 -10.05
CA ASN A 25 3.06 -6.60 -9.71
C ASN A 25 3.09 -6.32 -8.20
N ALA A 26 3.63 -7.24 -7.39
CA ALA A 26 3.78 -7.05 -5.96
C ALA A 26 5.01 -6.20 -5.63
N ILE A 27 4.85 -5.15 -4.82
CA ILE A 27 5.96 -4.52 -4.10
C ILE A 27 5.89 -4.93 -2.64
N VAL A 28 6.88 -5.70 -2.20
CA VAL A 28 7.06 -5.99 -0.78
C VAL A 28 7.59 -4.74 -0.08
N LEU A 29 6.83 -4.25 0.89
CA LEU A 29 7.16 -3.06 1.69
C LEU A 29 7.74 -3.44 3.06
N GLU A 30 7.23 -4.53 3.64
CA GLU A 30 7.68 -5.07 4.91
C GLU A 30 7.65 -6.59 4.83
N ALA A 31 8.76 -7.24 5.20
CA ALA A 31 8.85 -8.69 5.30
C ALA A 31 9.29 -9.06 6.73
N GLY A 32 8.32 -9.19 7.63
CA GLY A 32 8.55 -9.41 9.06
C GLY A 32 8.12 -10.79 9.54
N GLN A 33 8.51 -11.16 10.77
CA GLN A 33 8.12 -12.44 11.37
C GLN A 33 6.63 -12.51 11.72
N LYS A 34 5.99 -11.38 12.05
CA LYS A 34 4.58 -11.33 12.48
C LYS A 34 3.63 -10.83 11.39
N ARG A 35 4.12 -9.97 10.50
CA ARG A 35 3.33 -9.32 9.46
C ARG A 35 4.18 -9.06 8.23
N ASN A 36 3.61 -9.34 7.07
CA ASN A 36 4.13 -8.94 5.78
C ASN A 36 3.21 -7.86 5.19
N THR A 37 3.79 -6.85 4.56
CA THR A 37 3.03 -5.77 3.92
C THR A 37 3.43 -5.68 2.45
N VAL A 38 2.43 -5.70 1.56
CA VAL A 38 2.63 -5.65 0.12
C VAL A 38 1.71 -4.65 -0.53
N HIS A 39 2.26 -3.86 -1.42
CA HIS A 39 1.50 -3.06 -2.36
C HIS A 39 1.25 -3.84 -3.64
N PHE A 40 0.01 -3.78 -4.11
CA PHE A 40 -0.42 -4.34 -5.39
C PHE A 40 -1.07 -3.25 -6.23
N THR A 41 -0.85 -3.31 -7.54
CA THR A 41 -1.70 -2.65 -8.54
C THR A 41 -2.39 -3.74 -9.35
N CYS A 42 -3.73 -3.73 -9.36
CA CYS A 42 -4.51 -4.68 -10.15
C CYS A 42 -4.32 -4.39 -11.64
N GLU A 43 -3.94 -5.38 -12.44
CA GLU A 43 -3.79 -5.21 -13.89
C GLU A 43 -5.13 -5.03 -14.64
N VAL A 44 -6.25 -5.40 -14.01
CA VAL A 44 -7.57 -5.35 -14.64
C VAL A 44 -8.27 -4.01 -14.40
N CYS A 45 -8.44 -3.63 -13.12
CA CYS A 45 -9.14 -2.40 -12.76
C CYS A 45 -8.20 -1.26 -12.36
N GLN A 46 -6.87 -1.48 -12.41
CA GLN A 46 -5.83 -0.49 -12.06
C GLN A 46 -5.86 -0.01 -10.61
N MET A 47 -6.71 -0.60 -9.75
CA MET A 47 -6.75 -0.20 -8.36
C MET A 47 -5.56 -0.71 -7.57
N ALA A 48 -4.99 0.21 -6.80
CA ALA A 48 -3.90 -0.07 -5.91
C ALA A 48 -4.41 -0.41 -4.50
N SER A 49 -3.72 -1.33 -3.85
CA SER A 49 -4.05 -1.74 -2.48
C SER A 49 -2.80 -2.05 -1.68
N LEU A 50 -2.83 -1.71 -0.40
CA LEU A 50 -1.91 -2.22 0.61
C LEU A 50 -2.54 -3.45 1.26
N VAL A 51 -1.84 -4.57 1.20
CA VAL A 51 -2.27 -5.85 1.78
C VAL A 51 -1.33 -6.20 2.93
N PHE A 52 -1.90 -6.36 4.10
CA PHE A 52 -1.23 -6.78 5.32
C PHE A 52 -1.57 -8.24 5.57
N VAL A 53 -0.57 -9.09 5.63
CA VAL A 53 -0.73 -10.53 5.89
C VAL A 53 -0.07 -10.86 7.21
N SER A 54 -0.86 -11.37 8.16
CA SER A 54 -0.38 -11.80 9.48
C SER A 54 -0.65 -13.28 9.67
N GLN A 55 0.27 -13.97 10.34
CA GLN A 55 0.14 -15.37 10.70
C GLN A 55 -0.04 -15.53 12.20
N SER A 56 -0.93 -16.43 12.59
CA SER A 56 -1.18 -16.80 13.97
C SER A 56 -1.42 -18.31 14.09
N GLN A 57 -1.48 -18.83 15.32
CA GLN A 57 -1.85 -20.23 15.55
C GLN A 57 -3.26 -20.57 15.03
N ALA A 58 -4.14 -19.58 14.92
CA ALA A 58 -5.49 -19.73 14.37
C ALA A 58 -5.55 -19.69 12.84
N GLY A 59 -4.42 -19.41 12.16
CA GLY A 59 -4.33 -19.35 10.71
C GLY A 59 -3.76 -18.02 10.17
N THR A 60 -3.89 -17.85 8.86
CA THR A 60 -3.43 -16.65 8.13
C THR A 60 -4.60 -15.68 7.94
N VAL A 61 -4.41 -14.42 8.32
CA VAL A 61 -5.37 -13.34 8.11
C VAL A 61 -4.75 -12.28 7.21
N GLY A 62 -5.49 -11.89 6.18
CA GLY A 62 -5.12 -10.80 5.27
C GLY A 62 -6.11 -9.64 5.38
N VAL A 63 -5.61 -8.40 5.53
CA VAL A 63 -6.41 -7.17 5.46
C VAL A 63 -5.91 -6.35 4.28
N GLY A 64 -6.81 -5.97 3.38
CA GLY A 64 -6.52 -5.11 2.23
C GLY A 64 -7.13 -3.73 2.41
N ILE A 65 -6.36 -2.68 2.14
CA ILE A 65 -6.81 -1.29 2.13
C ILE A 65 -6.58 -0.73 0.73
N LEU A 66 -7.58 -0.08 0.14
CA LEU A 66 -7.42 0.64 -1.13
C LEU A 66 -6.57 1.89 -0.94
N THR A 67 -5.74 2.19 -1.92
CA THR A 67 -4.88 3.37 -1.89
C THR A 67 -4.73 3.94 -3.29
N ASP A 68 -4.45 5.23 -3.36
CA ASP A 68 -4.05 5.96 -4.56
C ASP A 68 -2.53 5.93 -4.79
N LEU A 69 -1.74 5.40 -3.85
CA LEU A 69 -0.28 5.36 -3.96
C LEU A 69 0.17 4.61 -5.21
N ALA A 70 0.95 5.28 -6.04
CA ALA A 70 1.57 4.67 -7.19
C ALA A 70 2.74 3.76 -6.79
N LYS A 71 3.07 2.82 -7.69
CA LYS A 71 4.20 1.90 -7.57
C LYS A 71 5.53 2.62 -7.27
N SER A 72 5.73 3.80 -7.85
CA SER A 72 6.92 4.64 -7.71
C SER A 72 7.03 5.35 -6.36
N GLU A 73 5.90 5.59 -5.70
CA GLU A 73 5.82 6.42 -4.49
C GLU A 73 5.77 5.59 -3.22
N VAL A 74 5.19 4.39 -3.31
CA VAL A 74 4.82 3.61 -2.14
C VAL A 74 5.99 3.29 -1.22
N LYS A 75 7.18 3.00 -1.75
CA LYS A 75 8.39 2.76 -0.93
C LYS A 75 8.84 4.01 -0.16
N ASN A 76 8.60 5.18 -0.72
CA ASN A 76 8.98 6.46 -0.12
C ASN A 76 7.93 6.97 0.85
N VAL A 77 6.66 6.58 0.72
CA VAL A 77 5.55 7.06 1.56
C VAL A 77 5.24 6.08 2.69
N PHE A 78 5.40 4.78 2.46
CA PHE A 78 5.14 3.76 3.46
C PHE A 78 6.00 3.97 4.70
N GLN A 79 5.36 3.97 5.88
CA GLN A 79 5.99 4.24 7.18
C GLN A 79 6.65 5.63 7.33
N LYS A 80 6.37 6.60 6.44
CA LYS A 80 6.67 7.99 6.76
C LYS A 80 5.85 8.48 7.94
N GLU A 81 6.39 9.48 8.62
CA GLU A 81 5.69 10.19 9.68
C GLU A 81 4.36 10.74 9.17
N ALA A 82 3.35 10.73 10.06
CA ALA A 82 2.05 11.31 9.76
C ALA A 82 2.21 12.81 9.49
N ILE A 83 1.41 13.32 8.56
CA ILE A 83 1.36 14.75 8.27
C ILE A 83 0.89 15.47 9.54
N SER A 84 1.68 16.44 10.02
CA SER A 84 1.36 17.22 11.21
C SER A 84 0.40 18.37 10.91
N ALA A 85 -0.30 18.87 11.93
CA ALA A 85 -1.17 20.04 11.80
C ALA A 85 -0.40 21.27 11.29
N ASP A 86 0.84 21.47 11.75
CA ASP A 86 1.68 22.59 11.30
C ASP A 86 2.04 22.47 9.82
N GLN A 87 2.33 21.26 9.32
CA GLN A 87 2.58 21.04 7.90
C GLN A 87 1.34 21.40 7.06
N VAL A 88 0.14 21.05 7.52
CA VAL A 88 -1.12 21.42 6.85
C VAL A 88 -1.31 22.94 6.84
N LEU A 89 -1.12 23.61 7.98
CA LEU A 89 -1.24 25.06 8.09
C LEU A 89 -0.22 25.80 7.22
N ASN A 90 1.02 25.30 7.15
CA ASN A 90 2.07 25.87 6.31
C ASN A 90 1.71 25.83 4.83
N VAL A 91 1.22 24.69 4.33
CA VAL A 91 0.79 24.54 2.94
C VAL A 91 -0.43 25.43 2.63
N HIS A 92 -1.39 25.51 3.54
CA HIS A 92 -2.55 26.40 3.41
C HIS A 92 -2.12 27.88 3.32
N ASN A 93 -1.25 28.32 4.22
CA ASN A 93 -0.73 29.69 4.23
C ASN A 93 0.09 29.99 2.97
N PHE A 94 0.88 29.02 2.50
CA PHE A 94 1.60 29.13 1.23
C PHE A 94 0.62 29.38 0.08
N PHE A 95 -0.40 28.53 -0.11
CA PHE A 95 -1.35 28.68 -1.21
C PHE A 95 -2.19 29.96 -1.14
N ARG A 96 -2.55 30.44 0.07
CA ARG A 96 -3.27 31.71 0.22
C ARG A 96 -2.47 32.91 -0.30
N ASN A 97 -1.15 32.89 -0.08
CA ASN A 97 -0.26 34.00 -0.42
C ASN A 97 0.44 33.81 -1.79
N TYR A 98 0.35 32.61 -2.35
CA TYR A 98 0.93 32.29 -3.65
C TYR A 98 0.17 33.01 -4.76
N LYS A 99 0.79 34.06 -5.33
CA LYS A 99 0.30 34.66 -6.57
C LYS A 99 0.79 33.81 -7.73
N PHE A 100 -0.13 33.06 -8.32
CA PHE A 100 0.13 32.35 -9.57
C PHE A 100 0.46 33.39 -10.65
N ILE A 101 1.73 33.45 -11.07
CA ILE A 101 2.12 34.19 -12.27
C ILE A 101 1.97 33.19 -13.40
N ALA A 102 0.83 33.27 -14.09
CA ALA A 102 0.58 32.54 -15.33
C ALA A 102 1.45 33.13 -16.47
#